data_AF-A0A7S0LS64-F1
#
_entry.id   AF-A0A7S0LS64-F1
#
_cell.length_a   1.000
_cell.length_b   1.000
_cell.length_c   1.000
_cell.angle_alpha   90.00
_cell.angle_beta   90.00
_cell.angle_gamma   90.00
#
_symmetry.space_group_name_H-M   'P 1'
#
loop_
_entity.id
_entity.type
_entity.pdbx_description
1 polymer ?
#
loop_
_entity_poly.entity_id
_entity_poly.type
_entity_poly.pdbx_seq_one_letter_code
_entity_poly.pdbx_strand_id
1 'polypeptide(L)'
;AGVPPALAGWQLLEESGLYAASDASAHTGDTETPDREADTDFHFVAFVHSAGHLWDLDGRKPHPVDCGATSEESFLFDAARVIRDGYMALAPDDPNFSMLALCRE
;
A
#
# COMPACT_ATOMS: atom_id res chain seq x y z
N ALA A 1 -8.51 -22.07 7.10
CA ALA A 1 -8.32 -20.74 7.70
C ALA A 1 -6.94 -20.25 7.29
N GLY A 2 -6.82 -18.97 6.89
CA GLY A 2 -5.53 -18.39 6.49
C GLY A 2 -4.60 -18.15 7.68
N VAL A 3 -3.34 -17.79 7.40
CA VAL A 3 -2.35 -17.38 8.40
C VAL A 3 -2.84 -16.08 9.08
N PRO A 4 -2.82 -15.98 10.43
CA PRO A 4 -3.15 -14.72 11.11
C PRO A 4 -2.23 -13.57 10.67
N PRO A 5 -2.71 -12.32 10.55
CA PRO A 5 -1.90 -11.21 10.04
C PRO A 5 -0.58 -10.99 10.80
N ALA A 6 -0.60 -11.10 12.13
CA ALA A 6 0.61 -10.98 12.94
C ALA A 6 1.63 -12.09 12.63
N LEU A 7 1.17 -13.33 12.42
CA LEU A 7 2.06 -14.44 12.05
C LEU A 7 2.59 -14.29 10.62
N ALA A 8 1.76 -13.80 9.69
CA ALA A 8 2.21 -13.50 8.33
C ALA A 8 3.30 -12.43 8.33
N GLY A 9 3.19 -11.41 9.19
CA GLY A 9 4.25 -10.41 9.39
C GLY A 9 5.55 -11.02 9.92
N TRP A 10 5.48 -11.92 10.90
CA TRP A 10 6.67 -12.64 11.39
C TRP A 10 7.30 -13.52 10.32
N GLN A 11 6.49 -14.25 9.55
CA GLN A 11 6.97 -15.08 8.44
C GLN A 11 7.68 -14.24 7.39
N LEU A 12 7.15 -13.05 7.06
CA LEU A 12 7.78 -12.14 6.10
C LEU A 12 9.20 -11.73 6.50
N LEU A 13 9.51 -11.61 7.79
CA LEU A 13 10.88 -11.33 8.26
C LEU A 13 11.87 -12.46 7.98
N GLU A 14 11.37 -13.69 7.83
CA GLU A 14 12.18 -14.89 7.56
C GLU A 14 12.22 -15.24 6.05
N GLU A 15 11.42 -14.57 5.22
CA GLU A 15 11.32 -14.80 3.77
C GLU A 15 12.50 -14.18 2.99
N SER A 16 13.63 -14.89 2.98
CA SER A 16 14.87 -14.46 2.31
C SER A 16 14.72 -14.14 0.82
N GLY A 17 13.83 -14.85 0.10
CA GLY A 17 13.60 -14.61 -1.33
C GLY A 17 12.92 -13.26 -1.60
N LEU A 18 11.90 -12.91 -0.80
CA LEU A 18 11.25 -11.61 -0.88
C LEU A 18 12.17 -10.49 -0.43
N TYR A 19 12.96 -10.72 0.63
CA TYR A 19 13.97 -9.77 1.08
C TYR A 19 14.97 -9.44 -0.04
N ALA A 20 15.57 -10.46 -0.67
CA ALA A 20 16.53 -10.26 -1.75
C ALA A 20 15.92 -9.57 -2.98
N ALA A 21 14.66 -9.92 -3.33
CA ALA A 21 13.95 -9.25 -4.42
C ALA A 21 13.65 -7.78 -4.10
N SER A 22 13.20 -7.48 -2.88
CA SER A 22 12.93 -6.12 -2.42
C SER A 22 14.20 -5.26 -2.43
N ASP A 23 15.31 -5.80 -1.92
CA ASP A 23 16.61 -5.13 -1.88
C ASP A 23 17.14 -4.85 -3.29
N ALA A 24 17.08 -5.83 -4.20
CA ALA A 24 17.44 -5.63 -5.59
C ALA A 24 16.56 -4.58 -6.29
N SER A 25 15.25 -4.57 -6.04
CA SER A 25 14.33 -3.57 -6.58
C SER A 25 14.58 -2.16 -6.05
N ALA A 26 15.02 -2.00 -4.79
CA ALA A 26 15.35 -0.69 -4.22
C ALA A 26 16.53 -0.01 -4.93
N HIS A 27 17.39 -0.78 -5.61
CA HIS A 27 18.49 -0.30 -6.45
C HIS A 27 18.12 -0.06 -7.92
N THR A 28 16.82 -0.03 -8.23
CA THR A 28 16.29 0.29 -9.56
C THR A 28 15.51 1.61 -9.54
N GLY A 29 15.15 2.11 -10.73
CA GLY A 29 14.42 3.37 -10.89
C GLY A 29 15.33 4.54 -11.30
N ASP A 30 14.76 5.73 -11.31
CA ASP A 30 15.41 6.94 -11.84
C ASP A 30 16.18 7.75 -10.77
N THR A 31 16.09 7.35 -9.50
CA THR A 31 16.71 8.05 -8.36
C THR A 31 17.72 7.16 -7.65
N GLU A 32 18.73 7.76 -7.02
CA GLU A 32 19.68 7.02 -6.19
C GLU A 32 18.99 6.42 -4.96
N THR A 33 19.33 5.18 -4.62
CA THR A 33 18.86 4.53 -3.38
C THR A 33 19.45 5.25 -2.17
N PRO A 34 18.64 5.64 -1.18
CA PRO A 34 19.17 6.20 0.06
C PRO A 34 19.96 5.15 0.86
N ASP A 35 20.68 5.63 1.87
CA ASP A 35 21.26 4.75 2.87
C ASP A 35 20.17 3.92 3.57
N ARG A 36 20.50 2.68 3.95
CA ARG A 36 19.54 1.74 4.53
C ARG A 36 18.98 2.21 5.87
N GLU A 37 19.78 2.96 6.62
CA GLU A 37 19.41 3.52 7.92
C GLU A 37 18.91 4.98 7.81
N ALA A 38 18.72 5.49 6.60
CA ALA A 38 18.12 6.81 6.38
C ALA A 38 16.68 6.84 6.91
N ASP A 39 16.31 7.98 7.51
CA ASP A 39 14.94 8.21 7.95
C ASP A 39 14.03 8.37 6.72
N THR A 40 12.88 7.70 6.73
CA THR A 40 11.90 7.74 5.64
C THR A 40 10.54 8.18 6.15
N ASP A 41 10.06 9.30 5.60
CA ASP A 41 8.76 9.87 5.98
C ASP A 41 7.58 9.28 5.17
N PHE A 42 7.87 8.50 4.12
CA PHE A 42 6.87 7.99 3.17
C PHE A 42 6.43 6.56 3.48
N HIS A 43 5.18 6.26 3.14
CA HIS A 43 4.54 4.98 3.44
C HIS A 43 3.72 4.46 2.27
N PHE A 44 3.81 3.16 1.99
CA PHE A 44 2.97 2.49 1.00
C PHE A 44 1.78 1.79 1.66
N VAL A 45 0.60 1.96 1.09
CA VAL A 45 -0.63 1.24 1.43
C VAL A 45 -1.28 0.69 0.16
N ALA A 46 -2.13 -0.33 0.30
CA ALA A 46 -2.84 -0.91 -0.83
C ALA A 46 -4.36 -0.76 -0.67
N PHE A 47 -5.03 -0.32 -1.73
CA PHE A 47 -6.49 -0.35 -1.83
C PHE A 47 -6.90 -1.55 -2.68
N VAL A 48 -7.88 -2.33 -2.24
CA VAL A 48 -8.35 -3.52 -2.98
C VAL A 48 -9.88 -3.60 -3.00
N HIS A 49 -10.42 -4.08 -4.12
CA HIS A 49 -11.82 -4.51 -4.21
C HIS A 49 -11.91 -5.99 -3.79
N SER A 50 -12.67 -6.28 -2.74
CA SER A 50 -12.96 -7.65 -2.32
C SER A 50 -14.38 -7.77 -1.78
N ALA A 51 -15.10 -8.77 -2.28
CA ALA A 51 -16.48 -9.07 -1.88
C ALA A 51 -17.44 -7.85 -1.97
N GLY A 52 -17.29 -7.01 -3.00
CA GLY A 52 -18.12 -5.81 -3.19
C GLY A 52 -17.75 -4.61 -2.32
N HIS A 53 -16.64 -4.70 -1.57
CA HIS A 53 -16.16 -3.65 -0.68
C HIS A 53 -14.77 -3.17 -1.08
N LEU A 54 -14.53 -1.88 -0.86
CA LEU A 54 -13.22 -1.25 -0.97
C LEU A 54 -12.51 -1.36 0.38
N TRP A 55 -11.30 -1.91 0.38
CA TRP A 55 -10.51 -2.08 1.58
C TRP A 55 -9.20 -1.31 1.50
N ASP A 56 -8.89 -0.54 2.53
CA ASP A 56 -7.59 0.05 2.79
C ASP A 56 -6.76 -0.90 3.66
N LEU A 57 -5.68 -1.43 3.07
CA LEU A 57 -4.75 -2.38 3.67
C LEU A 57 -3.44 -1.66 4.02
N ASP A 58 -3.29 -1.41 5.32
CA ASP A 58 -2.10 -0.81 5.91
C ASP A 58 -1.57 -1.71 7.04
N GLY A 59 -0.36 -2.25 6.88
CA GLY A 59 0.28 -3.14 7.85
C GLY A 59 0.59 -2.48 9.21
N ARG A 60 0.50 -1.14 9.31
CA ARG A 60 0.64 -0.40 10.56
C ARG A 60 -0.67 -0.29 11.35
N LYS A 61 -1.82 -0.61 10.72
CA LYS A 61 -3.14 -0.62 11.37
C LYS A 61 -3.44 -2.00 11.98
N PRO A 62 -4.27 -2.06 13.04
CA PRO A 62 -4.61 -3.33 13.69
C PRO A 62 -5.46 -4.26 12.82
N HIS A 63 -6.19 -3.71 11.84
CA HIS A 63 -7.04 -4.45 10.91
C HIS A 63 -7.25 -3.65 9.61
N PRO A 64 -7.67 -4.31 8.51
CA PRO A 64 -8.15 -3.63 7.32
C PRO A 64 -9.24 -2.60 7.63
N VAL A 65 -9.29 -1.53 6.85
CA VAL A 65 -10.33 -0.50 6.96
C VAL A 65 -11.32 -0.68 5.81
N ASP A 66 -12.58 -0.90 6.15
CA ASP A 66 -13.69 -0.92 5.17
C ASP A 66 -14.01 0.52 4.76
N CYS A 67 -13.82 0.83 3.48
CA CYS A 67 -14.05 2.16 2.91
C CYS A 67 -15.43 2.28 2.25
N GLY A 68 -16.26 1.25 2.34
CA GLY A 68 -17.61 1.18 1.78
C GLY A 68 -17.70 0.32 0.52
N ALA A 69 -18.90 0.31 -0.07
CA ALA A 69 -19.19 -0.48 -1.26
C ALA A 69 -18.45 0.03 -2.49
N THR A 70 -18.06 -0.90 -3.38
CA THR A 70 -17.46 -0.62 -4.68
C THR A 70 -17.82 -1.76 -5.65
N SER A 71 -17.59 -1.56 -6.95
CA SER A 71 -17.62 -2.64 -7.95
C SER A 71 -16.32 -2.66 -8.77
N GLU A 72 -16.18 -3.63 -9.67
CA GLU A 72 -15.04 -3.66 -10.61
C GLU A 72 -14.98 -2.40 -11.48
N GLU A 73 -16.15 -1.87 -11.87
CA GLU A 73 -16.27 -0.69 -12.73
C GLU A 73 -16.01 0.62 -11.99
N SER A 74 -16.38 0.70 -10.71
CA SER A 74 -16.24 1.93 -9.91
C SER A 74 -14.96 1.99 -9.08
N PHE A 75 -14.26 0.85 -8.91
CA PHE A 75 -13.13 0.69 -7.99
C PHE A 75 -12.08 1.80 -8.07
N LEU A 76 -11.62 2.15 -9.28
CA LEU A 76 -10.59 3.17 -9.45
C LEU A 76 -11.06 4.54 -8.92
N PHE A 77 -12.31 4.91 -9.21
CA PHE A 77 -12.89 6.20 -8.80
C PHE A 77 -13.19 6.23 -7.30
N ASP A 78 -13.69 5.13 -6.75
CA ASP A 78 -14.00 5.01 -5.33
C ASP A 78 -12.72 5.04 -4.48
N ALA A 79 -11.66 4.32 -4.91
CA ALA A 79 -10.34 4.38 -4.28
C ALA A 79 -9.75 5.79 -4.35
N ALA A 80 -9.77 6.43 -5.52
CA ALA A 80 -9.25 7.79 -5.67
C ALA A 80 -10.00 8.81 -4.79
N ARG A 81 -11.32 8.66 -4.63
CA ARG A 81 -12.12 9.48 -3.72
C ARG A 81 -11.66 9.30 -2.27
N VAL A 82 -11.47 8.07 -1.82
CA VAL A 82 -11.03 7.77 -0.45
C VAL A 82 -9.60 8.28 -0.20
N ILE A 83 -8.69 8.13 -1.16
CA ILE A 83 -7.32 8.66 -1.06
C ILE A 83 -7.36 10.18 -0.95
N ARG A 84 -8.13 10.86 -1.81
CA ARG A 84 -8.25 12.32 -1.77
C ARG A 84 -8.80 12.80 -0.43
N ASP A 85 -9.93 12.23 0.00
CA ASP A 85 -10.68 12.73 1.17
C ASP A 85 -10.03 12.29 2.50
N GLY A 86 -9.35 11.14 2.52
CA GLY A 86 -8.80 10.53 3.74
C GLY A 86 -7.28 10.67 3.93
N TYR A 87 -6.52 10.93 2.86
CA TYR A 87 -5.06 11.09 2.92
C TYR A 87 -4.65 12.49 2.50
N MET A 88 -4.95 12.89 1.27
CA MET A 88 -4.48 14.19 0.72
C MET A 88 -5.12 15.38 1.45
N ALA A 89 -6.41 15.29 1.81
CA ALA A 89 -7.10 16.35 2.55
C ALA A 89 -6.52 16.60 3.96
N LEU A 90 -5.78 15.64 4.53
CA LEU A 90 -5.10 15.83 5.83
C LEU A 90 -3.84 16.69 5.71
N ALA A 91 -3.27 16.79 4.51
CA ALA A 91 -2.08 17.58 4.19
C ALA A 91 -2.29 18.35 2.88
N PRO A 92 -3.19 19.35 2.86
CA PRO A 92 -3.69 19.98 1.63
C PRO A 92 -2.62 20.68 0.78
N ASP A 93 -1.50 21.07 1.40
CA ASP A 93 -0.38 21.76 0.73
C ASP A 93 0.83 20.84 0.48
N ASP A 94 0.72 19.54 0.81
CA ASP A 94 1.80 18.58 0.62
C ASP A 94 1.70 17.91 -0.76
N PRO A 95 2.67 18.11 -1.66
CA PRO A 95 2.65 17.50 -2.99
C PRO A 95 3.15 16.04 -2.99
N ASN A 96 3.65 15.52 -1.87
CA ASN A 96 4.39 14.25 -1.82
C ASN A 96 3.48 13.01 -1.75
N PHE A 97 2.59 12.88 -2.72
CA PHE A 97 1.75 11.69 -2.90
C PHE A 97 2.01 11.07 -4.28
N SER A 98 2.03 9.74 -4.34
CA SER A 98 2.09 8.98 -5.58
C SER A 98 1.06 7.85 -5.55
N MET A 99 0.50 7.53 -6.72
CA MET A 99 -0.50 6.49 -6.90
C MET A 99 -0.14 5.63 -8.11
N LEU A 100 -0.25 4.31 -7.94
CA LEU A 100 -0.07 3.33 -9.01
C LEU A 100 -1.32 2.45 -9.10
N ALA A 101 -1.80 2.21 -10.31
CA ALA A 101 -2.91 1.30 -10.57
C ALA A 101 -2.39 -0.01 -11.19
N LEU A 102 -2.75 -1.15 -10.59
CA LEU A 102 -2.51 -2.46 -11.16
C LEU A 102 -3.62 -2.77 -12.18
N CYS A 103 -3.27 -2.74 -13.46
CA CYS A 103 -4.19 -2.96 -14.57
C CYS A 103 -3.91 -4.30 -15.25
N ARG A 104 -4.89 -4.82 -16.02
CA ARG A 104 -4.64 -5.91 -16.96
C ARG A 104 -3.63 -5.46 -18.01
N GLU A 105 -2.76 -6.38 -18.41
CA GLU A 105 -1.86 -6.21 -19.57
C GLU A 105 -2.65 -6.09 -20.88
#